data_AF-A0A535LR73-F1
#
_entry.id   AF-A0A535LR73-F1
#
_cell.length_a   1.000
_cell.length_b   1.000
_cell.length_c   1.000
_cell.angle_alpha   90.00
_cell.angle_beta   90.00
_cell.angle_gamma   90.00
#
_symmetry.space_group_name_H-M   'P 1'
#
loop_
_entity.id
_entity.type
_entity.pdbx_description
1 polymer ?
#
loop_
_entity_poly.entity_id
_entity_poly.type
_entity_poly.pdbx_seq_one_letter_code
_entity_poly.pdbx_strand_id
1 'polypeptide(L)' 'VLRLMAQGQTNVQIAEQLVISPRTVNSHLTSIYKKIQVTSRSAATRYAIEHQLA' A
#
# COMPACT_ATOMS: atom_id res chain seq x y z
N VAL A 1 3.29 0.09 5.00
CA VAL A 1 2.12 -0.27 4.14
C VAL A 1 2.42 -0.15 2.66
N LEU A 2 2.66 1.06 2.09
CA LEU A 2 2.91 1.22 0.63
C LEU A 2 4.07 0.34 0.12
N ARG A 3 5.20 0.32 0.83
CA ARG A 3 6.36 -0.52 0.52
C ARG A 3 6.00 -2.00 0.40
N LEU A 4 5.38 -2.56 1.44
CA LEU A 4 4.97 -3.96 1.46
C LEU A 4 3.99 -4.31 0.33
N MET A 5 3.08 -3.40 0.02
CA MET A 5 2.18 -3.53 -1.13
C MET A 5 2.95 -3.57 -2.47
N ALA A 6 3.96 -2.70 -2.62
CA ALA A 6 4.81 -2.64 -3.81
C ALA A 6 5.70 -3.88 -3.98
N GLN A 7 6.04 -4.55 -2.87
CA GLN A 7 6.71 -5.86 -2.86
C GLN A 7 5.79 -7.03 -3.22
N GLY A 8 4.53 -6.76 -3.61
CA GLY A 8 3.57 -7.77 -4.05
C GLY A 8 2.72 -8.37 -2.92
N GLN A 9 2.86 -7.92 -1.68
CA GLN A 9 2.06 -8.46 -0.57
C GLN A 9 0.59 -8.05 -0.66
N THR A 10 -0.31 -9.00 -0.41
CA THR A 10 -1.76 -8.76 -0.27
C THR A 10 -2.08 -7.98 1.02
N ASN A 11 -3.26 -7.37 1.09
CA ASN A 11 -3.67 -6.65 2.31
C ASN A 11 -3.74 -7.55 3.55
N VAL A 12 -3.99 -8.86 3.37
CA VAL A 12 -3.98 -9.85 4.47
C VAL A 12 -2.56 -10.08 4.96
N GLN A 13 -1.60 -10.33 4.06
CA GLN A 13 -0.19 -10.50 4.43
C GLN A 13 0.39 -9.25 5.11
N ILE A 14 0.06 -8.07 4.59
CA ILE A 14 0.45 -6.79 5.19
C ILE A 14 -0.15 -6.64 6.60
N ALA A 15 -1.40 -7.04 6.78
CA ALA A 15 -2.11 -6.97 8.04
C ALA A 15 -1.47 -7.88 9.10
N GLU A 16 -1.14 -9.12 8.72
CA GLU A 16 -0.43 -10.08 9.56
C GLU A 16 0.96 -9.55 9.95
N GLN A 17 1.76 -9.08 8.98
CA GLN A 17 3.11 -8.57 9.23
C GLN A 17 3.11 -7.33 10.14
N LEU A 18 2.10 -6.47 10.02
CA LEU A 18 2.00 -5.24 10.81
C LEU A 18 1.15 -5.40 12.08
N VAL A 19 0.64 -6.60 12.37
CA VAL A 19 -0.22 -6.91 13.54
C VAL A 19 -1.41 -5.95 13.64
N ILE A 20 -2.11 -5.74 12.52
CA ILE A 20 -3.31 -4.89 12.42
C ILE A 20 -4.39 -5.60 11.59
N SER A 21 -5.61 -5.05 11.55
CA SER A 21 -6.66 -5.62 10.71
C SER A 21 -6.45 -5.31 9.20
N PRO A 22 -6.91 -6.18 8.27
CA PRO A 22 -6.94 -5.87 6.83
C PRO A 22 -7.76 -4.61 6.50
N ARG A 23 -8.75 -4.27 7.34
CA ARG A 23 -9.51 -3.01 7.22
C ARG A 23 -8.61 -1.80 7.49
N THR A 24 -7.76 -1.88 8.50
CA THR A 24 -6.77 -0.83 8.84
C THR A 24 -5.78 -0.63 7.68
N VAL A 25 -5.30 -1.71 7.06
CA VAL A 25 -4.45 -1.65 5.86
C VAL A 25 -5.15 -0.90 4.71
N ASN A 26 -6.43 -1.21 4.44
CA ASN A 26 -7.21 -0.49 3.43
C ASN A 26 -7.35 1.00 3.73
N SER A 27 -7.59 1.38 5.00
CA SER A 27 -7.65 2.79 5.41
C SER A 27 -6.32 3.52 5.20
N HIS A 28 -5.19 2.87 5.51
CA HIS A 28 -3.87 3.42 5.22
C HIS A 28 -3.64 3.60 3.71
N LEU A 29 -3.95 2.58 2.90
CA LEU A 29 -3.81 2.65 1.44
C LEU A 29 -4.68 3.76 0.84
N THR A 30 -5.92 3.90 1.29
CA THR A 30 -6.81 4.98 0.86
C THR A 30 -6.22 6.37 1.16
N SER A 31 -5.66 6.53 2.36
CA SER A 31 -5.00 7.78 2.75
C SER A 31 -3.74 8.04 1.92
N ILE A 32 -2.95 7.00 1.63
CA ILE A 32 -1.76 7.09 0.78
C ILE A 32 -2.16 7.48 -0.65
N TYR A 33 -3.16 6.82 -1.22
CA TYR A 33 -3.67 7.09 -2.57
C TYR A 33 -4.07 8.57 -2.74
N LYS A 34 -4.76 9.13 -1.74
CA LYS A 34 -5.08 10.57 -1.71
C LYS A 34 -3.82 11.45 -1.65
N LYS A 35 -2.81 11.07 -0.87
CA LYS A 35 -1.56 11.85 -0.75
C LYS A 35 -0.75 11.88 -2.04
N ILE A 36 -0.73 10.76 -2.77
CA ILE A 36 0.06 10.61 -4.00
C ILE A 36 -0.78 10.80 -5.27
N GLN A 37 -2.05 11.21 -5.12
CA GLN A 37 -2.99 11.51 -6.21
C GLN A 37 -3.18 10.35 -7.20
N VAL A 38 -3.31 9.12 -6.69
CA VAL A 38 -3.63 7.93 -7.50
C VAL A 38 -4.92 7.28 -7.03
N THR A 39 -5.56 6.48 -7.89
CA THR A 39 -6.85 5.82 -7.60
C THR A 39 -6.78 4.31 -7.64
N SER A 40 -5.64 3.72 -8.02
CA SER A 40 -5.49 2.27 -8.18
C SER A 40 -4.24 1.73 -7.51
N ARG A 41 -4.30 0.44 -7.15
CA ARG A 41 -3.17 -0.30 -6.58
C ARG A 41 -1.98 -0.36 -7.53
N SER A 42 -2.22 -0.54 -8.83
CA SER A 42 -1.16 -0.58 -9.84
C SER A 42 -0.48 0.78 -9.97
N ALA A 43 -1.23 1.89 -9.99
CA ALA A 43 -0.66 3.23 -10.00
C ALA A 43 0.15 3.53 -8.74
N ALA A 44 -0.35 3.14 -7.56
CA ALA A 44 0.39 3.29 -6.30
C ALA A 44 1.66 2.42 -6.24
N THR A 45 1.62 1.23 -6.83
CA THR A 45 2.80 0.34 -6.95
C THR A 45 3.85 0.95 -7.86
N ARG A 46 3.44 1.46 -9.03
CA ARG A 46 4.32 2.16 -9.97
C ARG A 46 4.96 3.39 -9.31
N TYR A 47 4.17 4.21 -8.62
CA TYR A 47 4.66 5.34 -7.85
C TYR A 47 5.73 4.92 -6.83
N ALA A 48 5.49 3.84 -6.09
CA ALA A 48 6.46 3.35 -5.11
C ALA A 48 7.78 2.91 -5.76
N ILE A 49 7.74 2.28 -6.93
CA ILE A 49 8.95 1.88 -7.68
C ILE A 49 9.70 3.12 -8.19
N GLU A 50 9.01 4.06 -8.85
CA GLU A 50 9.61 5.28 -9.41
C GLU A 50 10.28 6.15 -8.35
N HIS A 51 9.71 6.18 -7.14
CA HIS A 51 10.22 6.96 -6.02
C HIS A 51 11.09 6.15 -5.05
N GLN A 52 11.50 4.92 -5.40
CA GLN A 52 12.38 4.07 -4.56
C GLN A 52 11.82 3.81 -3.15
N LEU A 53 10.49 3.71 -3.05
CA LEU A 53 9.74 3.40 -1.84
C LEU A 53 9.36 1.92 -1.73
N ALA A 54 9.73 1.10 -2.73
CA ALA A 54 9.52 -0.35 -2.78
C ALA A 54 10.48 -1.13 -1.86
#